data_AF-A0ABD2V412-F1
#
_entry.id   AF-A0ABD2V412-F1
#
_cell.length_a   1.000
_cell.length_b   1.000
_cell.length_c   1.000
_cell.angle_alpha   90.00
_cell.angle_beta   90.00
_cell.angle_gamma   90.00
#
_symmetry.space_group_name_H-M   'P 1'
#
loop_
_entity.id
_entity.type
_entity.pdbx_description
1 polymer ?
#
loop_
_entity_poly.entity_id
_entity_poly.type
_entity_poly.pdbx_seq_one_letter_code
_entity_poly.pdbx_strand_id
1 'polypeptide(L)'
;MFRSKGNIRLATYFPSVNMKKTKENSNIDSIACLGMFGTLELQPEVNGVVESMVERLKTLSRKSNGQFIAVDLRVDMLEKKGCQGNSACYGPQEIAMFLRKIGFNKDTTIYLTQSRWDNSLDALKDLFPRTYTKESIMPMDKKARFLDMENSEVEKVIDFYMCSESDVFVPAISGLFYANVAGKRIASGKTQILVPAHISGSSASSTDYVSHYVSKKNHFAYSCFC
;
A
#
# COMPACT_ATOMS: atom_id res chain seq x y z
N MET A 1 38.42 -19.88 9.39
CA MET A 1 37.09 -20.50 9.21
C MET A 1 36.69 -20.64 7.73
N PHE A 2 36.76 -19.60 6.89
CA PHE A 2 36.53 -19.72 5.44
C PHE A 2 37.60 -20.58 4.72
N ARG A 3 38.89 -20.34 5.05
CA ARG A 3 40.03 -21.08 4.48
C ARG A 3 40.04 -22.60 4.75
N SER A 4 39.25 -23.11 5.70
CA SER A 4 39.30 -24.53 6.09
C SER A 4 38.07 -25.35 5.65
N LYS A 5 36.94 -24.73 5.32
CA LYS A 5 35.70 -25.45 4.98
C LYS A 5 35.14 -25.14 3.58
N GLY A 6 35.65 -24.13 2.87
CA GLY A 6 35.20 -23.76 1.52
C GLY A 6 33.77 -23.20 1.42
N ASN A 7 32.98 -23.31 2.49
CA ASN A 7 31.54 -23.03 2.47
C ASN A 7 31.25 -21.80 3.33
N ILE A 8 30.60 -20.79 2.75
CA ILE A 8 29.98 -19.69 3.48
C ILE A 8 28.51 -20.05 3.68
N ARG A 9 28.10 -20.19 4.94
CA ARG A 9 26.67 -20.26 5.28
C ARG A 9 26.20 -18.85 5.60
N LEU A 10 25.50 -18.23 4.67
CA LEU A 10 24.72 -17.02 4.95
C LEU A 10 23.48 -17.45 5.71
N ALA A 11 23.49 -17.28 7.04
CA ALA A 11 22.29 -17.33 7.85
C ALA A 11 21.67 -15.93 7.82
N THR A 12 20.74 -15.69 6.90
CA THR A 12 19.93 -14.47 6.90
C THR A 12 18.98 -14.54 8.09
N TYR A 13 19.36 -13.88 9.18
CA TYR A 13 18.44 -13.63 10.28
C TYR A 13 17.49 -12.52 9.83
N PHE A 14 16.26 -12.87 9.49
CA PHE A 14 15.18 -11.91 9.31
C PHE A 14 14.54 -11.72 10.69
N PRO A 15 14.93 -10.70 11.48
CA PRO A 15 14.25 -10.44 12.75
C PRO A 15 12.76 -10.29 12.50
N SER A 16 11.96 -10.76 13.46
CA SER A 16 10.51 -10.76 13.43
C SER A 16 9.96 -9.34 13.23
N VAL A 17 9.78 -8.97 11.96
CA VAL A 17 8.83 -8.04 11.32
C VAL A 17 8.29 -6.84 12.12
N ASN A 18 9.04 -6.32 13.09
CA ASN A 18 8.73 -5.08 13.75
C ASN A 18 9.33 -3.95 12.91
N MET A 19 8.52 -3.40 12.02
CA MET A 19 8.91 -2.28 11.14
C MET A 19 9.07 -0.94 11.88
N LYS A 20 9.15 -0.96 13.22
CA LYS A 20 9.47 0.23 14.01
C LYS A 20 10.99 0.35 14.18
N LYS A 21 11.46 1.59 14.03
CA LYS A 21 12.84 1.98 14.33
C LYS A 21 13.11 1.88 15.83
N THR A 22 14.26 1.31 16.19
CA THR A 22 14.79 1.29 17.56
C THR A 22 15.38 2.66 17.93
N LYS A 23 15.45 2.98 19.23
CA LYS A 23 16.00 4.28 19.70
C LYS A 23 17.48 4.44 19.37
N GLU A 24 18.23 3.34 19.43
CA GLU A 24 19.62 3.28 18.98
C GLU A 24 19.64 2.83 17.52
N ASN A 25 20.20 3.67 16.64
CA ASN A 25 20.37 3.35 15.23
C ASN A 25 21.79 2.84 15.02
N SER A 26 21.95 1.53 14.79
CA SER A 26 23.27 0.95 14.53
C SER A 26 23.62 1.02 13.03
N ASN A 27 24.91 0.92 12.70
CA ASN A 27 25.35 0.78 11.31
C ASN A 27 24.74 -0.47 10.65
N ILE A 28 24.49 -1.53 11.43
CA ILE A 28 23.86 -2.77 10.97
C ILE A 28 22.41 -2.51 10.55
N ASP A 29 21.66 -1.69 11.30
CA ASP A 29 20.28 -1.32 10.98
C ASP A 29 20.20 -0.54 9.66
N SER A 30 21.16 0.35 9.42
CA SER A 30 21.23 1.14 8.19
C SER A 30 21.48 0.24 6.96
N ILE A 31 22.40 -0.73 7.08
CA ILE A 31 22.68 -1.69 5.99
C ILE A 31 21.48 -2.61 5.75
N ALA A 32 20.86 -3.13 6.81
CA ALA A 32 19.67 -3.99 6.70
C ALA A 32 18.49 -3.23 6.08
N CYS A 33 18.31 -1.96 6.44
CA CYS A 33 17.31 -1.08 5.86
C CYS A 33 17.52 -0.86 4.35
N LEU A 34 18.75 -0.58 3.91
CA LEU A 34 19.08 -0.44 2.50
C LEU A 34 18.86 -1.75 1.74
N GLY A 35 19.24 -2.88 2.33
CA GLY A 35 18.93 -4.21 1.81
C GLY A 35 17.42 -4.37 1.58
N MET A 36 16.61 -4.04 2.59
CA MET A 36 15.18 -4.27 2.56
C MET A 36 14.42 -3.36 1.57
N PHE A 37 14.71 -2.06 1.54
CA PHE A 37 13.91 -1.10 0.77
C PHE A 37 14.62 -0.54 -0.48
N GLY A 38 15.94 -0.73 -0.59
CA GLY A 38 16.76 -0.23 -1.69
C GLY A 38 17.18 -1.27 -2.74
N THR A 39 17.03 -2.58 -2.48
CA THR A 39 17.56 -3.62 -3.40
C THR A 39 16.51 -4.43 -4.16
N LEU A 40 15.26 -4.45 -3.68
CA LEU A 40 14.22 -5.27 -4.31
C LEU A 40 13.68 -4.59 -5.57
N GLU A 41 13.81 -5.29 -6.69
CA GLU A 41 13.25 -4.93 -7.99
C GLU A 41 12.22 -5.96 -8.44
N LEU A 42 11.24 -5.52 -9.22
CA LEU A 42 10.26 -6.42 -9.80
C LEU A 42 10.87 -7.26 -10.92
N GLN A 43 10.38 -8.49 -11.04
CA GLN A 43 10.55 -9.25 -12.28
C GLN A 43 10.00 -8.43 -13.46
N PRO A 44 10.72 -8.35 -14.61
CA PRO A 44 10.37 -7.45 -15.71
C PRO A 44 8.92 -7.56 -16.19
N GLU A 45 8.39 -8.78 -16.18
CA GLU A 45 7.02 -9.07 -16.63
C GLU A 45 5.96 -8.53 -15.67
N VAL A 46 6.22 -8.62 -14.36
CA VAL A 46 5.34 -8.03 -13.34
C VAL A 46 5.46 -6.52 -13.36
N ASN A 47 6.68 -5.99 -13.54
CA ASN A 47 6.93 -4.56 -13.66
C ASN A 47 6.14 -3.96 -14.83
N GLY A 48 6.20 -4.58 -16.01
CA GLY A 48 5.45 -4.09 -17.18
C GLY A 48 3.93 -4.07 -16.96
N VAL A 49 3.38 -5.00 -16.18
CA VAL A 49 1.96 -4.97 -15.80
C VAL A 49 1.65 -3.82 -14.85
N VAL A 50 2.48 -3.63 -13.81
CA VAL A 50 2.34 -2.52 -12.87
C VAL A 50 2.43 -1.17 -13.58
N GLU A 51 3.44 -0.97 -14.43
CA GLU A 51 3.63 0.26 -15.21
C GLU A 51 2.42 0.55 -16.10
N SER A 52 1.92 -0.46 -16.81
CA SER A 52 0.72 -0.33 -17.63
C SER A 52 -0.52 0.05 -16.82
N MET A 53 -0.69 -0.55 -15.63
CA MET A 53 -1.79 -0.20 -14.72
C MET A 53 -1.67 1.24 -14.21
N VAL A 54 -0.47 1.67 -13.82
CA VAL A 54 -0.19 3.04 -13.36
C VAL A 54 -0.46 4.05 -14.48
N GLU A 55 0.04 3.80 -15.70
CA GLU A 55 -0.18 4.66 -16.85
C GLU A 55 -1.67 4.79 -17.20
N ARG A 56 -2.40 3.68 -17.13
CA ARG A 56 -3.84 3.68 -17.35
C ARG A 56 -4.58 4.50 -16.31
N LEU A 57 -4.23 4.38 -15.02
CA LEU A 57 -4.82 5.20 -13.95
C LEU A 57 -4.51 6.69 -14.17
N LYS A 58 -3.25 7.04 -14.47
CA LYS A 58 -2.84 8.42 -14.80
C LYS A 58 -3.64 8.99 -15.98
N THR A 59 -3.91 8.17 -16.99
CA THR A 59 -4.74 8.57 -18.13
C THR A 59 -6.20 8.79 -17.73
N LEU A 60 -6.75 7.93 -16.87
CA LEU A 60 -8.12 8.06 -16.35
C LEU A 60 -8.28 9.26 -15.39
N SER A 61 -7.19 9.71 -14.77
CA SER A 61 -7.13 10.84 -13.84
C SER A 61 -6.56 12.12 -14.44
N ARG A 62 -6.55 12.28 -15.78
CA ARG A 62 -6.07 13.51 -16.46
C ARG A 62 -6.69 14.80 -15.92
N LYS A 63 -7.96 14.78 -15.49
CA LYS A 63 -8.64 15.93 -14.88
C LYS A 63 -8.11 16.31 -13.49
N SER A 64 -7.34 15.41 -12.88
CA SER A 64 -6.78 15.50 -11.54
C SER A 64 -5.26 15.45 -11.60
N ASN A 65 -4.66 16.03 -12.65
CA ASN A 65 -3.20 16.05 -12.90
C ASN A 65 -2.55 14.66 -12.98
N GLY A 66 -3.31 13.63 -13.38
CA GLY A 66 -2.81 12.26 -13.42
C GLY A 66 -2.69 11.60 -12.04
N GLN A 67 -3.20 12.22 -10.97
CA GLN A 67 -3.07 11.69 -9.62
C GLN A 67 -4.10 10.59 -9.32
N PHE A 68 -3.70 9.60 -8.54
CA PHE A 68 -4.61 8.58 -8.02
C PHE A 68 -4.27 8.18 -6.58
N ILE A 69 -5.31 7.74 -5.87
CA ILE A 69 -5.20 7.18 -4.52
C ILE A 69 -5.21 5.66 -4.62
N ALA A 70 -4.28 5.00 -3.94
CA ALA A 70 -4.38 3.57 -3.69
C ALA A 70 -4.96 3.32 -2.29
N VAL A 71 -6.02 2.52 -2.22
CA VAL A 71 -6.64 2.09 -0.96
C VAL A 71 -6.38 0.59 -0.81
N ASP A 72 -5.70 0.20 0.27
CA ASP A 72 -5.58 -1.22 0.63
C ASP A 72 -6.87 -1.69 1.28
N LEU A 73 -7.78 -2.20 0.46
CA LEU A 73 -9.11 -2.66 0.83
C LEU A 73 -9.40 -3.97 0.12
N ARG A 74 -9.34 -5.07 0.88
CA ARG A 74 -9.76 -6.41 0.45
C ARG A 74 -10.88 -6.90 1.36
N VAL A 75 -12.06 -7.08 0.78
CA VAL A 75 -13.28 -7.39 1.54
C VAL A 75 -13.16 -8.75 2.23
N ASP A 76 -12.60 -9.74 1.54
CA ASP A 76 -12.39 -11.08 2.09
C ASP A 76 -11.45 -11.07 3.32
N MET A 77 -10.48 -10.15 3.36
CA MET A 77 -9.59 -9.99 4.49
C MET A 77 -10.24 -9.27 5.68
N LEU A 78 -11.15 -8.33 5.41
CA LEU A 78 -11.92 -7.64 6.45
C LEU A 78 -12.84 -8.63 7.18
N GLU A 79 -13.52 -9.49 6.42
CA GLU A 79 -14.40 -10.52 6.97
C GLU A 79 -13.62 -11.55 7.80
N LYS A 80 -12.50 -12.08 7.27
CA LYS A 80 -11.65 -13.07 7.96
C LYS A 80 -11.01 -12.55 9.25
N LYS A 81 -10.71 -11.25 9.33
CA LYS A 81 -10.09 -10.64 10.51
C LYS A 81 -11.07 -10.34 11.63
N GLY A 82 -12.36 -10.63 11.46
CA GLY A 82 -13.37 -10.37 12.49
C GLY A 82 -13.39 -8.90 12.89
N CYS A 83 -13.36 -8.01 11.89
CA CYS A 83 -13.37 -6.57 12.11
C CYS A 83 -14.74 -6.12 12.67
N GLN A 84 -14.97 -6.39 13.95
CA GLN A 84 -16.12 -5.93 14.74
C GLN A 84 -15.63 -5.29 16.04
N GLY A 85 -16.08 -4.06 16.28
CA GLY A 85 -16.23 -3.48 17.61
C GLY A 85 -15.00 -2.91 18.32
N ASN A 86 -13.76 -3.18 17.91
CA ASN A 86 -12.56 -2.58 18.54
C ASN A 86 -11.25 -2.64 17.72
N SER A 87 -11.27 -3.10 16.47
CA SER A 87 -10.07 -3.33 15.67
C SER A 87 -9.90 -2.27 14.56
N ALA A 88 -8.65 -1.86 14.31
CA ALA A 88 -8.23 -0.88 13.31
C ALA A 88 -8.39 -1.41 11.87
N CYS A 89 -9.64 -1.66 11.48
CA CYS A 89 -10.11 -1.95 10.14
C CYS A 89 -11.19 -0.94 9.74
N TYR A 90 -11.28 -0.60 8.46
CA TYR A 90 -12.32 0.29 7.94
C TYR A 90 -12.95 -0.32 6.69
N GLY A 91 -14.27 -0.39 6.67
CA GLY A 91 -15.05 -0.87 5.53
C GLY A 91 -15.11 0.14 4.38
N PRO A 92 -15.66 -0.26 3.22
CA PRO A 92 -15.75 0.59 2.03
C PRO A 92 -16.46 1.92 2.30
N GLN A 93 -17.57 1.90 3.03
CA GLN A 93 -18.33 3.10 3.39
C GLN A 93 -17.54 4.05 4.31
N GLU A 94 -16.83 3.51 5.29
CA GLU A 94 -16.01 4.30 6.23
C GLU A 94 -14.85 4.98 5.51
N ILE A 95 -14.16 4.25 4.62
CA ILE A 95 -13.13 4.81 3.75
C ILE A 95 -13.69 5.93 2.88
N ALA A 96 -14.85 5.71 2.27
CA ALA A 96 -15.46 6.70 1.38
C ALA A 96 -15.84 7.99 2.14
N MET A 97 -16.39 7.86 3.33
CA MET A 97 -16.70 8.99 4.20
C MET A 97 -15.42 9.71 4.66
N PHE A 98 -14.40 8.96 5.07
CA PHE A 98 -13.10 9.48 5.47
C PHE A 98 -12.49 10.35 4.35
N LEU A 99 -12.33 9.81 3.15
CA LEU A 99 -11.75 10.51 2.00
C LEU A 99 -12.50 11.81 1.68
N ARG A 100 -13.83 11.76 1.68
CA ARG A 100 -14.67 12.94 1.42
C ARG A 100 -14.52 14.01 2.50
N LYS A 101 -14.49 13.62 3.77
CA LYS A 101 -14.37 14.56 4.91
C LYS A 101 -12.99 15.22 5.00
N ILE A 102 -11.94 14.58 4.50
CA ILE A 102 -10.59 15.17 4.42
C ILE A 102 -10.32 15.96 3.13
N GLY A 103 -11.34 16.14 2.29
CA GLY A 103 -11.32 17.08 1.15
C GLY A 103 -11.14 16.45 -0.22
N PHE A 104 -11.12 15.12 -0.37
CA PHE A 104 -11.16 14.51 -1.70
C PHE A 104 -12.53 14.67 -2.35
N ASN A 105 -12.53 15.00 -3.64
CA ASN A 105 -13.75 15.20 -4.42
C ASN A 105 -14.12 13.96 -5.24
N LYS A 106 -15.34 13.94 -5.79
CA LYS A 106 -15.89 12.80 -6.56
C LYS A 106 -15.07 12.41 -7.80
N ASP A 107 -14.28 13.32 -8.37
CA ASP A 107 -13.45 13.09 -9.56
C ASP A 107 -12.09 12.46 -9.22
N THR A 108 -11.83 12.22 -7.93
CA THR A 108 -10.66 11.48 -7.46
C THR A 108 -10.65 10.07 -8.04
N THR A 109 -9.54 9.68 -8.65
CA THR A 109 -9.34 8.32 -9.17
C THR A 109 -8.78 7.44 -8.06
N ILE A 110 -9.44 6.31 -7.82
CA ILE A 110 -9.11 5.39 -6.73
C ILE A 110 -8.80 4.01 -7.31
N TYR A 111 -7.68 3.44 -6.89
CA TYR A 111 -7.32 2.04 -7.08
C TYR A 111 -7.57 1.27 -5.78
N LEU A 112 -8.21 0.10 -5.88
CA LEU A 112 -8.43 -0.82 -4.76
C LEU A 112 -7.57 -2.07 -4.93
N THR A 113 -7.00 -2.55 -3.82
CA THR A 113 -6.32 -3.86 -3.77
C THR A 113 -7.29 -5.05 -3.85
N GLN A 114 -8.59 -4.80 -3.92
CA GLN A 114 -9.59 -5.81 -4.26
C GLN A 114 -9.37 -6.34 -5.70
N SER A 115 -9.41 -7.66 -5.85
CA SER A 115 -9.22 -8.35 -7.13
C SER A 115 -10.34 -8.03 -8.12
N ARG A 116 -11.60 -8.36 -7.76
CA ARG A 116 -12.79 -8.16 -8.60
C ARG A 116 -13.83 -7.29 -7.90
N TRP A 117 -14.73 -6.69 -8.66
CA TRP A 117 -15.80 -5.87 -8.06
C TRP A 117 -16.67 -6.72 -7.13
N ASP A 118 -17.08 -6.12 -6.02
CA ASP A 118 -17.98 -6.68 -5.03
C ASP A 118 -18.99 -5.60 -4.64
N ASN A 119 -20.27 -5.94 -4.48
CA ASN A 119 -21.33 -4.97 -4.23
C ASN A 119 -21.14 -4.22 -2.90
N SER A 120 -20.37 -4.75 -1.94
CA SER A 120 -19.99 -4.02 -0.73
C SER A 120 -19.17 -2.75 -1.03
N LEU A 121 -18.55 -2.65 -2.21
CA LEU A 121 -17.80 -1.49 -2.66
C LEU A 121 -18.68 -0.37 -3.25
N ASP A 122 -19.97 -0.61 -3.46
CA ASP A 122 -20.87 0.34 -4.13
C ASP A 122 -20.94 1.69 -3.38
N ALA A 123 -20.96 1.65 -2.04
CA ALA A 123 -20.92 2.87 -1.23
C ALA A 123 -19.68 3.75 -1.46
N LEU A 124 -18.54 3.13 -1.80
CA LEU A 124 -17.33 3.85 -2.18
C LEU A 124 -17.45 4.38 -3.62
N LYS A 125 -18.00 3.59 -4.53
CA LYS A 125 -18.21 3.96 -5.94
C LYS A 125 -19.18 5.12 -6.12
N ASP A 126 -20.24 5.17 -5.32
CA ASP A 126 -21.25 6.23 -5.36
C ASP A 126 -20.64 7.60 -5.05
N LEU A 127 -19.67 7.63 -4.13
CA LEU A 127 -18.97 8.84 -3.72
C LEU A 127 -17.78 9.16 -4.61
N PHE A 128 -17.12 8.12 -5.14
CA PHE A 128 -15.98 8.21 -6.03
C PHE A 128 -16.19 7.32 -7.26
N PRO A 129 -16.93 7.81 -8.29
CA PRO A 129 -17.26 7.01 -9.47
C PRO A 129 -16.04 6.51 -10.26
N ARG A 130 -14.87 7.11 -10.06
CA ARG A 130 -13.59 6.68 -10.64
C ARG A 130 -12.81 5.69 -9.75
N THR A 131 -13.53 4.78 -9.11
CA THR A 131 -12.95 3.67 -8.33
C THR A 131 -12.76 2.42 -9.21
N TYR A 132 -11.57 1.82 -9.15
CA TYR A 132 -11.15 0.71 -10.00
C TYR A 132 -10.55 -0.42 -9.15
N THR A 133 -10.93 -1.65 -9.43
CA THR A 133 -10.30 -2.88 -8.90
C THR A 133 -9.14 -3.32 -9.79
N LYS A 134 -8.31 -4.25 -9.31
CA LYS A 134 -7.26 -4.90 -10.10
C LYS A 134 -7.76 -5.40 -11.45
N GLU A 135 -8.84 -6.17 -11.45
CA GLU A 135 -9.42 -6.72 -12.67
C GLU A 135 -9.85 -5.64 -13.65
N SER A 136 -10.40 -4.52 -13.17
CA SER A 136 -10.88 -3.45 -14.05
C SER A 136 -9.74 -2.70 -14.75
N ILE A 137 -8.59 -2.56 -14.08
CA ILE A 137 -7.48 -1.75 -14.56
C ILE A 137 -6.40 -2.55 -15.30
N MET A 138 -6.23 -3.84 -14.97
CA MET A 138 -5.25 -4.70 -15.62
C MET A 138 -5.57 -4.91 -17.12
N PRO A 139 -4.57 -4.87 -18.01
CA PRO A 139 -4.75 -5.19 -19.43
C PRO A 139 -5.37 -6.57 -19.63
N MET A 140 -6.29 -6.69 -20.59
CA MET A 140 -7.10 -7.90 -20.78
C MET A 140 -6.24 -9.14 -21.06
N ASP A 141 -5.18 -9.01 -21.87
CA ASP A 141 -4.23 -10.07 -22.21
C ASP A 141 -3.36 -10.53 -21.03
N LYS A 142 -3.31 -9.75 -19.95
CA LYS A 142 -2.53 -10.06 -18.74
C LYS A 142 -3.36 -10.72 -17.64
N LYS A 143 -4.69 -10.57 -17.67
CA LYS A 143 -5.58 -11.03 -16.58
C LYS A 143 -5.47 -12.53 -16.30
N ALA A 144 -5.49 -13.36 -17.34
CA ALA A 144 -5.42 -14.82 -17.18
C ALA A 144 -4.14 -15.26 -16.45
N ARG A 145 -3.01 -14.59 -16.70
CA ARG A 145 -1.73 -14.92 -16.04
C ARG A 145 -1.68 -14.43 -14.59
N PHE A 146 -2.25 -13.26 -14.30
CA PHE A 146 -1.99 -12.54 -13.04
C PHE A 146 -3.17 -12.48 -12.06
N LEU A 147 -4.39 -12.85 -12.48
CA LEU A 147 -5.61 -12.84 -11.66
C LEU A 147 -6.28 -14.22 -11.55
N ASP A 148 -5.61 -15.28 -11.98
CA ASP A 148 -6.06 -16.66 -11.73
C ASP A 148 -5.84 -17.05 -10.27
N MET A 149 -6.79 -17.81 -9.72
CA MET A 149 -6.90 -18.10 -8.28
C MET A 149 -5.65 -18.77 -7.66
N GLU A 150 -4.80 -19.39 -8.48
CA GLU A 150 -3.55 -20.02 -8.05
C GLU A 150 -2.43 -19.00 -7.73
N ASN A 151 -2.55 -17.74 -8.19
CA ASN A 151 -1.49 -16.73 -8.13
C ASN A 151 -1.73 -15.60 -7.10
N SER A 152 -2.35 -15.90 -5.95
CA SER A 152 -2.69 -14.92 -4.91
C SER A 152 -1.49 -14.11 -4.36
N GLU A 153 -0.26 -14.64 -4.45
CA GLU A 153 0.96 -13.93 -4.04
C GLU A 153 1.40 -12.87 -5.05
N VAL A 154 1.25 -13.14 -6.36
CA VAL A 154 1.63 -12.16 -7.40
C VAL A 154 0.70 -10.95 -7.37
N GLU A 155 -0.59 -11.18 -7.09
CA GLU A 155 -1.53 -10.09 -6.85
C GLU A 155 -1.09 -9.17 -5.70
N LYS A 156 -0.59 -9.73 -4.59
CA LYS A 156 -0.09 -8.93 -3.46
C LYS A 156 1.15 -8.13 -3.85
N VAL A 157 2.00 -8.66 -4.72
CA VAL A 157 3.16 -7.93 -5.25
C VAL A 157 2.71 -6.76 -6.11
N ILE A 158 1.73 -6.97 -7.02
CA ILE A 158 1.14 -5.89 -7.81
C ILE A 158 0.53 -4.84 -6.89
N ASP A 159 -0.28 -5.25 -5.91
CA ASP A 159 -0.89 -4.34 -4.93
C ASP A 159 0.15 -3.52 -4.17
N PHE A 160 1.24 -4.16 -3.72
CA PHE A 160 2.33 -3.49 -3.02
C PHE A 160 2.95 -2.37 -3.85
N TYR A 161 3.23 -2.61 -5.13
CA TYR A 161 3.80 -1.59 -6.01
C TYR A 161 2.77 -0.52 -6.43
N MET A 162 1.52 -0.89 -6.73
CA MET A 162 0.46 0.09 -7.00
C MET A 162 0.27 1.04 -5.81
N CYS A 163 0.27 0.50 -4.59
CA CYS A 163 0.19 1.31 -3.38
C CYS A 163 1.45 2.16 -3.16
N SER A 164 2.63 1.62 -3.44
CA SER A 164 3.90 2.34 -3.31
C SER A 164 4.04 3.48 -4.32
N GLU A 165 3.52 3.30 -5.55
CA GLU A 165 3.64 4.27 -6.63
C GLU A 165 2.57 5.36 -6.64
N SER A 166 1.42 5.12 -5.99
CA SER A 166 0.32 6.08 -5.89
C SER A 166 0.70 7.43 -5.28
N ASP A 167 -0.07 8.47 -5.56
CA ASP A 167 0.15 9.79 -4.98
C ASP A 167 -0.21 9.81 -3.49
N VAL A 168 -1.28 9.11 -3.13
CA VAL A 168 -1.73 8.95 -1.74
C VAL A 168 -2.04 7.48 -1.48
N PHE A 169 -1.52 6.96 -0.37
CA PHE A 169 -1.82 5.61 0.09
C PHE A 169 -2.72 5.63 1.33
N VAL A 170 -3.76 4.80 1.34
CA VAL A 170 -4.73 4.67 2.43
C VAL A 170 -4.87 3.20 2.85
N PRO A 171 -4.34 2.79 4.01
CA PRO A 171 -4.51 1.43 4.51
C PRO A 171 -5.86 1.27 5.21
N ALA A 172 -6.76 0.43 4.68
CA ALA A 172 -8.01 0.14 5.37
C ALA A 172 -7.81 -0.77 6.59
N ILE A 173 -6.70 -1.50 6.66
CA ILE A 173 -6.37 -2.39 7.77
C ILE A 173 -4.92 -2.17 8.21
N SER A 174 -4.72 -2.09 9.52
CA SER A 174 -3.35 -2.13 10.06
C SER A 174 -2.69 -3.51 9.87
N GLY A 175 -1.38 -3.52 9.69
CA GLY A 175 -0.63 -4.78 9.62
C GLY A 175 0.61 -4.69 8.74
N LEU A 176 1.11 -5.87 8.37
CA LEU A 176 2.38 -6.00 7.66
C LEU A 176 2.37 -5.35 6.27
N PHE A 177 1.27 -5.49 5.52
CA PHE A 177 1.17 -4.89 4.19
C PHE A 177 1.31 -3.36 4.27
N TYR A 178 0.54 -2.71 5.15
CA TYR A 178 0.67 -1.29 5.44
C TYR A 178 2.11 -0.91 5.81
N ALA A 179 2.73 -1.62 6.76
CA ALA A 179 4.09 -1.29 7.19
C ALA A 179 5.11 -1.39 6.04
N ASN A 180 5.05 -2.45 5.22
CA ASN A 180 5.96 -2.60 4.09
C ASN A 180 5.75 -1.51 3.03
N VAL A 181 4.50 -1.19 2.66
CA VAL A 181 4.21 -0.11 1.71
C VAL A 181 4.70 1.22 2.27
N ALA A 182 4.51 1.48 3.58
CA ALA A 182 5.03 2.68 4.22
C ALA A 182 6.56 2.77 4.10
N GLY A 183 7.28 1.67 4.33
CA GLY A 183 8.72 1.61 4.15
C GLY A 183 9.19 1.93 2.73
N LYS A 184 8.57 1.32 1.72
CA LYS A 184 8.89 1.58 0.30
C LYS A 184 8.61 3.03 -0.08
N ARG A 185 7.47 3.58 0.37
CA ARG A 185 7.09 4.98 0.14
C ARG A 185 8.03 5.96 0.83
N ILE A 186 8.49 5.67 2.05
CA ILE A 186 9.50 6.48 2.73
C ILE A 186 10.80 6.48 1.93
N ALA A 187 11.25 5.30 1.47
CA ALA A 187 12.46 5.18 0.67
C ALA A 187 12.39 5.95 -0.67
N SER A 188 11.21 6.08 -1.26
CA SER A 188 10.99 6.86 -2.50
C SER A 188 10.54 8.31 -2.26
N GLY A 189 10.46 8.77 -1.01
CA GLY A 189 9.99 10.12 -0.66
C GLY A 189 8.47 10.36 -0.82
N LYS A 190 7.68 9.33 -1.11
CA LYS A 190 6.21 9.39 -1.29
C LYS A 190 5.46 9.31 0.05
N THR A 191 5.75 10.21 0.97
CA THR A 191 5.30 10.11 2.38
C THR A 191 3.82 10.46 2.61
N GLN A 192 3.03 10.72 1.57
CA GLN A 192 1.59 10.91 1.69
C GLN A 192 0.89 9.57 1.94
N ILE A 193 0.71 9.25 3.22
CA ILE A 193 0.03 8.05 3.71
C ILE A 193 -1.00 8.50 4.73
N LEU A 194 -2.28 8.29 4.44
CA LEU A 194 -3.39 8.77 5.27
C LEU A 194 -4.09 7.57 5.91
N VAL A 195 -4.04 7.50 7.23
CA VAL A 195 -4.65 6.41 8.01
C VAL A 195 -6.09 6.80 8.33
N PRO A 196 -7.08 6.00 7.93
CA PRO A 196 -8.48 6.32 8.20
C PRO A 196 -8.77 6.39 9.70
N ALA A 197 -9.77 7.19 10.05
CA ALA A 197 -10.33 7.33 11.39
C ALA A 197 -11.79 7.79 11.29
N HIS A 198 -12.56 7.57 12.35
CA HIS A 198 -13.90 8.15 12.45
C HIS A 198 -13.80 9.66 12.67
N ILE A 199 -14.45 10.44 11.80
CA ILE A 199 -14.46 11.90 11.87
C ILE A 199 -15.87 12.33 12.28
N SER A 200 -16.02 12.88 13.49
CA SER A 200 -17.34 13.34 13.99
C SER A 200 -17.82 14.63 13.32
N GLY A 201 -16.89 15.48 12.87
CA GLY A 201 -17.19 16.75 12.17
C GLY A 201 -17.63 16.59 10.71
N SER A 202 -17.97 17.72 10.08
CA SER A 202 -18.31 17.81 8.65
C SER A 202 -17.07 17.73 7.74
N SER A 203 -15.92 18.18 8.24
CA SER A 203 -14.61 18.11 7.55
C SER A 203 -13.49 18.01 8.57
N ALA A 204 -12.30 17.61 8.12
CA ALA A 204 -11.07 17.62 8.91
C ALA A 204 -9.85 17.83 8.00
N SER A 205 -8.72 18.24 8.58
CA SER A 205 -7.49 18.41 7.81
C SER A 205 -6.87 17.05 7.50
N SER A 206 -6.40 16.85 6.27
CA SER A 206 -5.67 15.63 5.89
C SER A 206 -4.37 15.46 6.67
N THR A 207 -3.78 16.55 7.18
CA THR A 207 -2.55 16.53 8.01
C THR A 207 -2.71 15.76 9.31
N ASP A 208 -3.93 15.70 9.85
CA ASP A 208 -4.23 15.08 11.13
C ASP A 208 -4.24 13.56 11.04
N TYR A 209 -4.32 13.04 9.82
CA TYR A 209 -4.41 11.61 9.52
C TYR A 209 -3.16 11.05 8.86
N VAL A 210 -2.07 11.83 8.81
CA VAL A 210 -0.79 11.35 8.32
C VAL A 210 -0.31 10.20 9.19
N SER A 211 0.08 9.11 8.52
CA SER A 211 0.61 7.90 9.15
C SER A 211 1.58 8.21 10.27
N HIS A 212 1.40 7.54 11.41
CA HIS A 212 2.32 7.62 12.54
C HIS A 212 3.76 7.23 12.17
N TYR A 213 3.93 6.37 11.15
CA TYR A 213 5.24 6.02 10.60
C TYR A 213 5.97 7.24 10.06
N VAL A 214 5.24 8.11 9.37
CA VAL A 214 5.75 9.33 8.76
C VAL A 214 5.84 10.46 9.78
N SER A 215 4.74 10.79 10.46
CA SER A 215 4.68 11.95 11.37
C SER A 215 5.62 11.83 12.56
N LYS A 216 5.84 10.62 13.08
CA LYS A 216 6.80 10.37 14.19
C LYS A 216 8.16 9.89 13.71
N LYS A 217 8.39 9.78 12.39
CA LYS A 217 9.59 9.19 11.76
C LYS A 217 10.05 7.89 12.43
N ASN A 218 9.12 7.03 12.80
CA ASN A 218 9.39 5.86 13.64
C ASN A 218 9.39 4.53 12.88
N HIS A 219 9.31 4.57 11.54
CA HIS A 219 9.45 3.39 10.70
C HIS A 219 10.93 3.00 10.50
N PHE A 220 11.22 1.70 10.38
CA PHE A 220 12.58 1.17 10.18
C PHE A 220 13.28 1.75 8.93
N ALA A 221 12.54 2.09 7.88
CA ALA A 221 13.07 2.76 6.68
C ALA A 221 13.81 4.09 6.99
N TYR A 222 13.45 4.79 8.08
CA TYR A 222 14.19 5.98 8.53
C TYR A 222 15.54 5.66 9.19
N SER A 223 15.93 4.38 9.28
CA SER A 223 17.31 4.02 9.62
C SER A 223 18.28 4.29 8.48
N CYS A 224 17.81 4.40 7.22
CA CYS A 224 18.68 4.62 6.06
C CYS A 224 18.19 5.68 5.03
N PHE A 225 16.94 6.13 5.09
CA PHE A 225 16.39 7.14 4.16
C PHE A 225 15.97 8.46 4.87
N CYS A 226 16.84 8.98 5.77
CA CYS A 226 16.62 10.23 6.50
C CYS A 226 17.34 11.43 5.88
#